data_AF-A0A945XKV1-F1
#
_entry.id   AF-A0A945XKV1-F1
#
_cell.length_a   1.000
_cell.length_b   1.000
_cell.length_c   1.000
_cell.angle_alpha   90.00
_cell.angle_beta   90.00
_cell.angle_gamma   90.00
#
_symmetry.space_group_name_H-M   'P 1'
#
loop_
_entity.id
_entity.type
_entity.pdbx_description
1 polymer ?
#
loop_
_entity_poly.entity_id
_entity_poly.type
_entity_poly.pdbx_seq_one_letter_code
_entity_poly.pdbx_strand_id
1 'polypeptide(L)' 'MPAHSKIRAVLFDLDGTLADTAPDLAYALNQTLIEAGKTALPLEPIRAVAS' A
#
# COMPACT_ATOMS: atom_id res chain seq x y z
N MET A 1 12.49 -13.86 37.27
CA MET A 1 12.31 -14.33 35.87
C MET A 1 11.08 -13.64 35.32
N PRO A 2 11.16 -12.98 34.16
CA PRO A 2 10.36 -11.79 33.85
C PRO A 2 8.89 -12.16 33.61
N ALA A 3 7.99 -11.34 34.15
CA ALA A 3 6.56 -11.45 33.90
C ALA A 3 6.30 -11.13 32.43
N HIS A 4 5.84 -12.11 31.64
CA HIS A 4 5.37 -11.84 30.29
C HIS A 4 4.11 -10.95 30.38
N SER A 5 4.25 -9.70 29.96
CA SER A 5 3.10 -8.83 29.73
C SER A 5 2.18 -9.49 28.70
N LYS A 6 0.97 -9.85 29.12
CA LYS A 6 -0.09 -10.34 28.21
C LYS A 6 -0.43 -9.22 27.23
N ILE A 7 0.05 -9.29 25.99
CA ILE A 7 -0.36 -8.37 24.93
C ILE A 7 -1.88 -8.48 24.79
N ARG A 8 -2.59 -7.37 24.95
CA ARG A 8 -4.07 -7.33 24.93
C ARG A 8 -4.64 -6.98 23.55
N ALA A 9 -3.88 -6.30 22.71
CA ALA A 9 -4.25 -5.95 21.35
C ALA A 9 -3.00 -5.63 20.53
N VAL A 10 -3.12 -5.81 19.22
CA VAL A 10 -2.16 -5.38 18.21
C VAL A 10 -2.95 -4.58 17.18
N LEU A 11 -2.46 -3.39 16.83
CA LEU A 11 -3.02 -2.58 15.76
C LEU A 11 -1.99 -2.57 14.62
N PHE A 12 -2.46 -2.89 13.43
CA PHE A 12 -1.67 -2.78 12.21
C PHE A 12 -2.13 -1.54 11.46
N ASP A 13 -1.15 -0.76 11.02
CA ASP A 13 -1.39 0.14 9.90
C ASP A 13 -1.36 -0.70 8.62
N LEU A 14 -2.33 -0.49 7.74
CA LEU A 14 -2.52 -1.29 6.52
C LEU A 14 -1.76 -0.68 5.33
N ASP A 15 -0.91 0.31 5.58
CA ASP A 15 -0.14 1.04 4.61
C ASP A 15 1.17 0.32 4.25
N GLY A 16 1.18 -0.46 3.17
CA GLY A 16 2.41 -0.90 2.48
C GLY A 16 3.46 -1.71 3.25
N THR A 17 3.30 -1.88 4.56
CA THR A 17 4.31 -2.43 5.46
C THR A 17 4.00 -3.89 5.77
N LEU A 18 2.71 -4.23 5.77
CA LEU A 18 2.21 -5.60 5.95
C LEU A 18 1.46 -6.13 4.72
N ALA A 19 0.70 -5.27 4.03
CA ALA A 19 0.02 -5.59 2.79
C ALA A 19 0.76 -4.94 1.62
N ASP A 20 1.00 -5.68 0.53
CA ASP A 20 1.53 -5.12 -0.72
C ASP A 20 0.43 -4.31 -1.40
N THR A 21 0.34 -3.02 -1.06
CA THR A 21 -0.71 -2.11 -1.57
C THR A 21 -0.37 -1.48 -2.91
N ALA A 22 0.85 -1.69 -3.41
CA ALA A 22 1.30 -1.11 -4.67
C ALA A 22 0.40 -1.46 -5.89
N PRO A 23 -0.11 -2.70 -6.07
CA PRO A 23 -1.00 -3.03 -7.19
C PRO A 23 -2.34 -2.26 -7.16
N ASP A 24 -2.94 -2.13 -5.97
CA ASP A 24 -4.23 -1.44 -5.80
C ASP A 24 -4.08 0.07 -6.01
N LEU A 25 -3.00 0.65 -5.48
CA LEU A 25 -2.68 2.06 -5.69
C LEU A 25 -2.34 2.34 -7.16
N ALA A 26 -1.66 1.43 -7.84
CA ALA A 26 -1.40 1.54 -9.28
C ALA A 26 -2.67 1.48 -10.11
N TYR A 27 -3.63 0.63 -9.74
CA TYR A 27 -4.93 0.59 -10.38
C TYR A 27 -5.67 1.93 -10.21
N ALA A 28 -5.79 2.42 -8.97
CA ALA A 28 -6.48 3.68 -8.67
C ALA A 28 -5.83 4.89 -9.38
N LEU A 29 -4.50 4.96 -9.39
CA LEU A 29 -3.75 5.98 -10.12
C LEU A 29 -4.06 5.92 -11.61
N ASN A 30 -4.05 4.74 -12.21
CA ASN A 30 -4.30 4.59 -13.64
C ASN A 30 -5.75 4.91 -14.03
N GLN A 31 -6.75 4.62 -13.19
CA GLN A 31 -8.12 5.08 -13.42
C GLN A 31 -8.17 6.62 -13.46
N THR A 32 -7.53 7.27 -12.49
CA THR A 32 -7.46 8.75 -12.43
C THR A 32 -6.74 9.35 -13.65
N LEU A 33 -5.66 8.72 -14.11
CA LEU A 33 -4.93 9.15 -15.31
C LEU A 33 -5.82 9.05 -16.56
N ILE A 34 -6.52 7.93 -16.72
CA ILE A 34 -7.42 7.69 -17.86
C ILE A 34 -8.56 8.72 -17.88
N GLU A 35 -9.19 8.98 -16.73
CA GLU A 35 -10.24 10.01 -16.60
C GLU A 35 -9.72 11.42 -16.94
N ALA A 36 -8.46 11.70 -16.64
CA ALA A 36 -7.79 12.94 -17.00
C ALA A 36 -7.26 12.99 -18.44
N GLY A 37 -7.52 11.97 -19.27
CA GLY A 37 -7.03 11.87 -20.65
C GLY A 37 -5.51 11.65 -20.76
N LYS A 38 -4.88 11.13 -19.71
CA LYS A 38 -3.45 10.81 -19.64
C LYS A 38 -3.21 9.32 -19.89
N THR A 39 -2.00 8.99 -20.33
CA THR A 39 -1.56 7.61 -20.52
C THR A 39 -1.35 6.93 -19.17
N ALA A 40 -1.84 5.69 -19.04
CA ALA A 40 -1.57 4.84 -17.89
C ALA A 40 -0.07 4.54 -17.76
N LEU A 41 0.40 4.39 -16.52
CA LEU A 41 1.78 4.04 -16.19
C LEU A 41 1.91 2.55 -15.84
N PRO A 42 3.05 1.92 -16.16
CA PRO A 42 3.34 0.56 -15.71
C PRO A 42 3.52 0.52 -14.19
N LEU A 43 3.40 -0.68 -13.60
CA LEU A 43 3.45 -0.88 -12.15
C LEU A 43 4.84 -0.55 -11.57
N GLU A 44 5.91 -0.92 -12.25
CA GLU A 44 7.30 -0.78 -11.79
C GLU A 44 7.65 0.63 -11.25
N PRO A 45 7.42 1.72 -11.98
CA PRO A 45 7.68 3.06 -11.46
C PRO A 45 6.73 3.47 -10.32
N ILE A 46 5.52 2.92 -10.27
CA ILE A 46 4.54 3.22 -9.21
C ILE A 46 4.97 2.51 -7.91
N ARG A 47 5.43 1.26 -8.00
CA ARG A 47 5.93 0.47 -6.86
C ARG A 47 7.18 1.09 -6.21
N ALA A 48 7.97 1.86 -6.95
CA ALA A 48 9.13 2.55 -6.36
C ALA A 48 8.73 3.66 -5.37
N VAL A 49 7.49 4.15 -5.43
CA VAL A 49 6.97 5.25 -4.60
C VAL A 49 5.78 4.85 -3.72
N ALA A 50 5.17 3.71 -3.98
CA ALA A 50 4.13 3.09 -3.19
C ALA A 50 4.69 1.83 -2.52
N SER A 51 4.69 1.81 -1.18
CA SER A 51 5.01 0.61 -0.39
C SER A 51 3.80 -0.31 -0.33
#